data_AF-A0AA95B8M2-F1
#
_entry.id   AF-A0AA95B8M2-F1
#
_cell.length_a   1.000
_cell.length_b   1.000
_cell.length_c   1.000
_cell.angle_alpha   90.00
_cell.angle_beta   90.00
_cell.angle_gamma   90.00
#
_symmetry.space_group_name_H-M   'P 1'
#
loop_
_entity.id
_entity.type
_entity.pdbx_description
1 polymer ?
#
loop_
_entity_poly.entity_id
_entity_poly.type
_entity_poly.pdbx_seq_one_letter_code
_entity_poly.pdbx_strand_id
1 'polypeptide(L)'
;MDNPSKFINITHSYLTFEQAYEKILLFIQKDVRAPYLLSIGTDSHVHQQETKFMTAVHLHRVGKGAWGCVRPYIVNRAIRSLHEKISLETALSQEIAMLFTMEKLEKIQNLLLPHLEHGADFHFEIHLDIGQKGATKDFIQEMTGRITAMGLDAKIKPDAYTAFCYANRYTK
;
A
#
# COMPACT_ATOMS: atom_id res chain seq x y z
N MET A 1 -0.11 -19.66 -12.38
CA MET A 1 -0.47 -19.30 -10.99
C MET A 1 0.68 -18.48 -10.45
N ASP A 2 0.56 -17.15 -10.48
CA ASP A 2 1.63 -16.27 -10.02
C ASP A 2 1.75 -16.32 -8.51
N ASN A 3 2.95 -16.64 -8.04
CA ASN A 3 3.26 -16.79 -6.62
C ASN A 3 3.22 -15.40 -5.94
N PRO A 4 2.44 -15.20 -4.87
CA PRO A 4 2.38 -13.93 -4.12
C PRO A 4 3.71 -13.45 -3.53
N SER A 5 4.74 -14.29 -3.57
CA SER A 5 6.04 -14.03 -2.96
C SER A 5 7.06 -13.35 -3.87
N LYS A 6 6.69 -12.68 -4.97
CA LYS A 6 7.68 -11.98 -5.83
C LYS A 6 7.35 -10.49 -5.99
N PHE A 7 8.26 -9.65 -5.53
CA PHE A 7 8.28 -8.20 -5.62
C PHE A 7 9.49 -7.76 -6.43
N ILE A 8 9.44 -6.54 -6.94
CA ILE A 8 10.53 -5.88 -7.67
C ILE A 8 10.73 -4.53 -7.00
N ASN A 9 11.95 -4.23 -6.56
CA ASN A 9 12.26 -2.89 -6.04
C ASN A 9 12.67 -1.92 -7.16
N ILE A 10 12.89 -0.64 -6.79
CA ILE A 10 13.32 0.42 -7.72
C ILE A 10 14.64 0.05 -8.45
N THR A 11 15.48 -0.80 -7.85
CA THR A 11 16.73 -1.30 -8.46
C THR A 11 16.55 -2.58 -9.30
N HIS A 12 15.31 -2.95 -9.66
CA HIS A 12 14.94 -4.10 -10.49
C HIS A 12 15.42 -5.47 -9.95
N SER A 13 15.70 -5.55 -8.66
CA SER A 13 16.03 -6.82 -8.01
C SER A 13 14.74 -7.52 -7.59
N TYR A 14 14.62 -8.81 -7.92
CA TYR A 14 13.54 -9.64 -7.40
C TYR A 14 13.70 -9.81 -5.89
N LEU A 15 12.61 -9.58 -5.16
CA LEU A 15 12.53 -9.72 -3.71
C LEU A 15 11.39 -10.65 -3.35
N THR A 16 11.58 -11.49 -2.34
CA THR A 16 10.44 -12.12 -1.66
C THR A 16 9.73 -11.12 -0.76
N PHE A 17 8.51 -11.46 -0.33
CA PHE A 17 7.82 -10.66 0.70
C PHE A 17 8.69 -10.52 1.95
N GLU A 18 9.30 -11.61 2.43
CA GLU A 18 10.16 -11.58 3.62
C GLU A 18 11.38 -10.67 3.40
N GLN A 19 12.00 -10.70 2.23
CA GLN A 19 13.10 -9.79 1.92
C GLN A 19 12.63 -8.33 1.86
N ALA A 20 11.46 -8.05 1.27
CA ALA A 20 10.86 -6.72 1.26
C ALA A 20 10.57 -6.23 2.69
N TYR A 21 10.02 -7.11 3.54
CA TYR A 21 9.74 -6.85 4.94
C TYR A 21 11.01 -6.57 5.77
N GLU A 22 12.09 -7.32 5.54
CA GLU A 22 13.39 -7.01 6.15
C GLU A 22 13.90 -5.62 5.74
N LYS A 23 13.74 -5.23 4.47
CA LYS A 23 14.11 -3.87 4.02
C LYS A 23 13.27 -2.79 4.70
N ILE A 24 11.97 -3.03 4.94
CA ILE A 24 11.11 -2.15 5.73
C ILE A 24 11.69 -1.97 7.13
N LEU A 25 12.01 -3.06 7.84
CA LEU A 25 12.57 -2.98 9.20
C LEU A 25 13.90 -2.22 9.22
N LEU A 26 14.81 -2.51 8.28
CA LEU A 26 16.08 -1.81 8.16
C LEU A 26 15.89 -0.31 7.84
N PHE A 27 14.88 0.02 7.05
CA PHE A 27 14.55 1.41 6.76
C PHE A 27 14.03 2.14 8.01
N ILE A 28 13.19 1.50 8.83
CA ILE A 28 12.69 2.07 10.09
C ILE A 28 13.84 2.25 11.09
N GLN A 29 14.69 1.25 11.26
CA GLN A 29 15.82 1.27 12.20
C GLN A 29 16.81 2.41 11.97
N LYS A 30 16.92 2.91 10.72
CA LYS A 30 17.76 4.07 10.40
C LYS A 30 17.31 5.37 11.09
N ASP A 31 16.03 5.49 11.46
CA ASP A 31 15.51 6.62 12.24
C ASP A 31 14.21 6.22 12.96
N VAL A 32 14.34 5.59 14.12
CA VAL A 32 13.22 5.08 14.93
C VAL A 32 12.38 6.16 15.61
N ARG A 33 12.80 7.43 15.51
CA ARG A 33 12.07 8.59 16.08
C ARG A 33 11.18 9.28 15.05
N ALA A 34 11.20 8.83 13.80
CA ALA A 34 10.42 9.44 12.74
C ALA A 34 9.00 8.84 12.65
N PRO A 35 8.02 9.61 12.14
CA PRO A 35 6.73 9.06 11.77
C PRO A 35 6.84 8.29 10.44
N TYR A 36 6.14 7.17 10.35
CA TYR A 36 6.09 6.33 9.16
C TYR A 36 4.65 6.09 8.68
N LEU A 37 4.47 6.12 7.36
CA LEU A 37 3.24 5.69 6.70
C LEU A 37 3.56 4.54 5.76
N LEU A 38 3.04 3.35 6.06
CA LEU A 38 3.00 2.22 5.14
C LEU A 38 1.71 2.31 4.33
N SER A 39 1.84 2.43 3.01
CA SER A 39 0.73 2.46 2.07
C SER A 39 0.85 1.32 1.07
N ILE A 40 -0.26 0.62 0.82
CA ILE A 40 -0.38 -0.39 -0.24
C ILE A 40 -1.45 0.04 -1.21
N GLY A 41 -1.19 -0.05 -2.51
CA GLY A 41 -2.19 0.24 -3.53
C GLY A 41 -1.90 -0.48 -4.83
N THR A 42 -2.94 -0.82 -5.57
CA THR A 42 -2.82 -1.48 -6.86
C THR A 42 -3.38 -0.60 -7.96
N ASP A 43 -2.59 -0.39 -9.00
CA ASP A 43 -3.02 0.25 -10.24
C ASP A 43 -3.12 -0.79 -11.37
N SER A 44 -3.93 -0.52 -12.39
CA SER A 44 -4.12 -1.43 -13.52
C SER A 44 -4.04 -0.75 -14.88
N HIS A 45 -3.43 -1.47 -15.82
CA HIS A 45 -3.26 -1.07 -17.21
C HIS A 45 -3.89 -2.13 -18.11
N VAL A 46 -4.95 -1.76 -18.81
CA VAL A 46 -5.67 -2.64 -19.74
C VAL A 46 -5.02 -2.58 -21.11
N HIS A 47 -4.56 -3.73 -21.60
CA HIS A 47 -4.10 -3.95 -22.97
C HIS A 47 -5.13 -4.78 -23.75
N GLN A 48 -4.93 -4.96 -25.06
CA GLN A 48 -5.89 -5.68 -25.92
C GLN A 48 -6.09 -7.16 -25.52
N GLN A 49 -5.03 -7.84 -25.07
CA GLN A 49 -5.04 -9.28 -24.76
C GLN A 49 -4.85 -9.58 -23.27
N GLU A 50 -4.49 -8.58 -22.46
CA GLU A 50 -4.18 -8.76 -21.06
C GLU A 50 -4.50 -7.49 -20.26
N THR A 51 -4.67 -7.64 -18.95
CA THR A 51 -4.70 -6.53 -18.00
C THR A 51 -3.57 -6.74 -17.00
N LYS A 52 -2.68 -5.77 -16.91
CA LYS A 52 -1.55 -5.78 -15.96
C LYS A 52 -1.94 -4.99 -14.73
N PHE A 53 -1.73 -5.58 -13.57
CA PHE A 53 -1.90 -4.95 -12.27
C PHE A 53 -0.52 -4.79 -11.63
N MET A 54 -0.32 -3.65 -10.96
CA MET A 54 0.91 -3.32 -10.26
C MET A 54 0.57 -2.94 -8.82
N THR A 55 0.84 -3.82 -7.87
CA THR A 55 0.64 -3.54 -6.45
C THR A 55 1.90 -2.93 -5.87
N ALA A 56 1.85 -1.68 -5.43
CA ALA A 56 2.93 -1.01 -4.73
C ALA A 56 2.85 -1.23 -3.21
N VAL A 57 3.98 -1.51 -2.59
CA VAL A 57 4.22 -1.42 -1.15
C VAL A 57 5.17 -0.26 -0.93
N HIS A 58 4.74 0.74 -0.20
CA HIS A 58 5.48 1.98 -0.04
C HIS A 58 5.50 2.42 1.41
N LEU A 59 6.70 2.59 1.96
CA LEU A 59 6.95 3.05 3.32
C LEU A 59 7.57 4.45 3.26
N HIS A 60 6.78 5.45 3.62
CA HIS A 60 7.21 6.84 3.68
C HIS A 60 7.67 7.16 5.10
N ARG A 61 8.92 7.63 5.25
CA ARG A 61 9.36 8.33 6.45
C ARG A 61 9.02 9.80 6.28
N VAL A 62 8.08 10.31 7.07
CA VAL A 62 7.52 11.65 6.90
C VAL A 62 8.64 12.71 6.87
N GLY A 63 8.72 13.44 5.74
CA GLY A 63 9.69 14.51 5.52
C GLY A 63 11.13 14.06 5.21
N LYS A 64 11.39 12.75 5.13
CA LYS A 64 12.76 12.19 5.06
C LYS A 64 12.90 11.06 4.02
N GLY A 65 12.01 11.03 3.02
CA GLY A 65 12.06 10.10 1.90
C GLY A 65 11.35 8.76 2.19
N ALA A 66 11.43 7.85 1.23
CA ALA A 66 10.65 6.62 1.27
C ALA A 66 11.41 5.41 0.74
N TRP A 67 10.90 4.23 1.06
CA TRP A 67 11.30 2.96 0.47
C TRP A 67 10.07 2.29 -0.16
N GLY A 68 10.25 1.57 -1.27
CA GLY A 68 9.14 0.82 -1.84
C GLY A 68 9.55 -0.26 -2.83
N CYS A 69 8.58 -1.13 -3.10
CA CYS A 69 8.64 -2.18 -4.11
C CYS A 69 7.28 -2.38 -4.76
N VAL A 70 7.24 -3.09 -5.89
CA VAL A 70 6.03 -3.36 -6.66
C VAL A 70 5.91 -4.86 -6.96
N ARG A 71 4.68 -5.37 -7.01
CA ARG A 71 4.36 -6.73 -7.46
C ARG A 71 3.52 -6.66 -8.74
N PRO A 72 3.98 -7.22 -9.87
CA PRO A 72 3.15 -7.39 -11.05
C PRO A 72 2.19 -8.58 -10.88
N TYR A 73 0.99 -8.44 -11.45
CA TYR A 73 0.01 -9.52 -11.61
C TYR A 73 -0.69 -9.38 -12.97
N ILE A 74 -0.80 -10.46 -13.73
CA ILE A 74 -1.34 -10.42 -15.10
C ILE A 74 -2.62 -11.27 -15.20
N VAL A 75 -3.65 -10.65 -15.76
CA VAL A 75 -4.87 -11.35 -16.20
C VAL A 75 -4.85 -11.43 -17.72
N ASN A 76 -4.93 -12.64 -18.28
CA ASN A 76 -4.87 -12.89 -19.74
C ASN A 76 -6.20 -12.56 -20.46
N ARG A 77 -6.75 -11.37 -20.19
CA ARG A 77 -7.83 -10.74 -20.95
C ARG A 77 -7.92 -9.24 -20.66
N ALA A 78 -8.51 -8.49 -21.58
CA ALA A 78 -8.89 -7.10 -21.36
C ALA A 78 -10.09 -6.99 -20.42
N ILE A 79 -9.90 -6.38 -19.24
CA ILE A 79 -10.98 -6.10 -18.30
C ILE A 79 -11.61 -4.75 -18.68
N ARG A 80 -12.88 -4.79 -19.10
CA ARG A 80 -13.65 -3.61 -19.53
C ARG A 80 -14.61 -3.09 -18.47
N SER A 81 -15.00 -3.95 -17.53
CA SER A 81 -15.86 -3.55 -16.42
C SER A 81 -15.06 -2.75 -15.41
N LEU A 82 -15.52 -1.52 -15.15
CA LEU A 82 -14.90 -0.64 -14.15
C LEU A 82 -15.00 -1.23 -12.74
N HIS A 83 -16.16 -1.81 -12.40
CA HIS A 83 -16.37 -2.48 -11.12
C HIS A 83 -15.40 -3.64 -10.95
N GLU A 84 -15.27 -4.49 -11.97
CA GLU A 84 -14.36 -5.63 -11.94
C GLU A 84 -12.91 -5.18 -11.75
N LYS A 85 -12.48 -4.16 -12.50
CA LYS A 85 -11.13 -3.58 -12.44
C LYS A 85 -10.80 -3.09 -11.02
N ILE A 86 -11.68 -2.27 -10.44
CA ILE A 86 -11.50 -1.70 -9.10
C ILE A 86 -11.59 -2.78 -8.02
N SER A 87 -12.49 -3.75 -8.19
CA SER A 87 -12.63 -4.87 -7.26
C SER A 87 -11.37 -5.74 -7.22
N LEU A 88 -10.72 -5.96 -8.37
CA LEU A 88 -9.43 -6.65 -8.48
C LEU A 88 -8.27 -5.82 -7.93
N GLU A 89 -8.20 -4.51 -8.23
CA GLU A 89 -7.23 -3.61 -7.61
C GLU A 89 -7.33 -3.65 -6.07
N THR A 90 -8.55 -3.62 -5.55
CA THR A 90 -8.84 -3.75 -4.12
C THR A 90 -8.38 -5.10 -3.61
N ALA A 91 -8.76 -6.21 -4.26
CA ALA A 91 -8.41 -7.56 -3.84
C ALA A 91 -6.88 -7.80 -3.79
N LEU A 92 -6.15 -7.34 -4.80
CA LEU A 92 -4.69 -7.48 -4.86
C LEU A 92 -3.99 -6.64 -3.77
N SER A 93 -4.54 -5.47 -3.45
CA SER A 93 -4.02 -4.65 -2.35
C SER A 93 -4.27 -5.32 -1.00
N GLN A 94 -5.46 -5.91 -0.80
CA GLN A 94 -5.79 -6.69 0.40
C GLN A 94 -4.89 -7.92 0.54
N GLU A 95 -4.63 -8.65 -0.55
CA GLU A 95 -3.74 -9.83 -0.56
C GLU A 95 -2.37 -9.49 0.02
N ILE A 96 -1.76 -8.38 -0.42
CA ILE A 96 -0.46 -7.96 0.10
C ILE A 96 -0.55 -7.43 1.52
N ALA A 97 -1.62 -6.71 1.86
CA ALA A 97 -1.81 -6.21 3.22
C ALA A 97 -1.93 -7.35 4.25
N MET A 98 -2.58 -8.46 3.89
CA MET A 98 -2.70 -9.64 4.75
C MET A 98 -1.36 -10.33 5.04
N LEU A 99 -0.32 -10.09 4.23
CA LEU A 99 1.03 -10.59 4.52
C LEU A 99 1.68 -9.87 5.71
N PHE A 100 1.22 -8.66 6.04
CA PHE A 100 1.59 -7.94 7.27
C PHE A 100 0.75 -8.47 8.44
N THR A 101 1.08 -9.69 8.85
CA THR A 101 0.43 -10.36 9.99
C THR A 101 0.59 -9.54 11.28
N MET A 102 -0.24 -9.83 12.28
CA MET A 102 -0.15 -9.16 13.60
C MET A 102 1.27 -9.24 14.19
N GLU A 103 1.94 -10.39 14.09
CA GLU A 103 3.34 -10.56 14.54
C GLU A 103 4.31 -9.60 13.82
N LYS A 104 4.12 -9.38 12.52
CA LYS A 104 4.96 -8.47 11.74
C LYS A 104 4.68 -7.01 12.10
N LEU A 105 3.41 -6.66 12.27
CA LEU A 105 3.03 -5.31 12.71
C LEU A 105 3.55 -5.01 14.13
N GLU A 106 3.45 -5.97 15.05
CA GLU A 106 3.97 -5.85 16.41
C GLU A 106 5.49 -5.62 16.42
N LYS A 107 6.24 -6.33 15.56
CA LYS A 107 7.69 -6.10 15.39
C LYS A 107 8.01 -4.68 14.94
N ILE A 108 7.23 -4.12 14.02
CA ILE A 108 7.39 -2.72 13.61
C ILE A 108 7.07 -1.78 14.79
N GLN A 109 5.96 -1.99 15.47
CA GLN A 109 5.54 -1.16 16.60
C GLN A 109 6.57 -1.18 17.73
N ASN A 110 7.13 -2.34 18.06
CA ASN A 110 8.14 -2.49 19.11
C ASN A 110 9.43 -1.72 18.83
N LEU A 111 9.76 -1.44 17.56
CA LEU A 111 10.89 -0.56 17.21
C LEU A 111 10.60 0.92 17.51
N LEU A 112 9.33 1.33 17.47
CA LEU A 112 8.89 2.72 17.54
C LEU A 112 8.34 3.11 18.92
N LEU A 113 7.75 2.16 19.64
CA LEU A 113 7.10 2.36 20.94
C LEU A 113 7.98 3.08 21.97
N PRO A 114 9.30 2.79 22.10
CA PRO A 114 10.18 3.52 23.02
C PRO A 114 10.40 5.00 22.65
N HIS A 115 9.97 5.42 21.47
CA HIS A 115 10.25 6.72 20.87
C HIS A 115 8.99 7.55 20.56
N LEU A 116 7.81 7.15 21.04
CA LEU A 116 6.55 7.88 20.82
C LEU A 116 6.64 9.35 21.28
N GLU A 117 7.18 9.59 22.47
CA GLU A 117 7.41 10.94 23.03
C GLU A 117 8.39 11.79 22.20
N HIS A 118 9.10 11.17 21.26
CA HIS A 118 10.08 11.81 20.38
C HIS A 118 9.59 11.92 18.92
N GLY A 119 8.29 11.70 18.68
CA GLY A 119 7.65 11.84 17.37
C GLY A 119 7.59 10.57 16.53
N ALA A 120 7.92 9.40 17.09
CA ALA A 120 7.73 8.14 16.40
C ALA A 120 6.22 7.84 16.26
N ASP A 121 5.82 7.39 15.08
CA ASP A 121 4.45 6.98 14.80
C ASP A 121 4.42 6.01 13.61
N PHE A 122 3.35 5.23 13.49
CA PHE A 122 3.16 4.28 12.41
C PHE A 122 1.70 4.16 11.99
N HIS A 123 1.42 4.51 10.73
CA HIS A 123 0.14 4.28 10.09
C HIS A 123 0.24 3.23 8.99
N PHE A 124 -0.82 2.44 8.84
CA PHE A 124 -0.94 1.44 7.78
C PHE A 124 -2.25 1.61 7.03
N GLU A 125 -2.16 1.94 5.75
CA GLU A 125 -3.29 2.34 4.92
C GLU A 125 -3.30 1.59 3.59
N ILE A 126 -4.50 1.35 3.05
CA ILE A 126 -4.71 0.85 1.69
C ILE A 126 -5.26 1.97 0.81
N HIS A 127 -4.55 2.26 -0.27
CA HIS A 127 -4.93 3.24 -1.27
C HIS A 127 -5.80 2.58 -2.34
N LEU A 128 -6.96 3.17 -2.59
CA LEU A 128 -7.91 2.75 -3.62
C LEU A 128 -7.94 3.79 -4.74
N ASP A 129 -7.88 3.34 -5.99
CA ASP A 129 -8.01 4.20 -7.17
C ASP A 129 -9.48 4.56 -7.46
N ILE A 130 -10.10 5.23 -6.49
CA ILE A 130 -11.51 5.62 -6.51
C ILE A 130 -11.60 7.11 -6.20
N GLY A 131 -12.46 7.83 -6.92
CA GLY A 131 -12.66 9.27 -6.74
C GLY A 131 -14.09 9.59 -6.31
N GLN A 132 -14.26 10.69 -5.56
CA GLN A 132 -15.59 11.18 -5.17
C GLN A 132 -16.44 11.73 -6.33
N LYS A 133 -15.85 11.83 -7.52
CA LYS A 133 -16.50 12.31 -8.75
C LYS A 133 -16.30 11.27 -9.86
N GLY A 134 -17.29 11.12 -10.72
CA GLY A 134 -17.24 10.21 -11.88
C GLY A 134 -17.74 8.80 -11.58
N ALA A 135 -17.49 7.89 -12.53
CA ALA A 135 -18.07 6.54 -12.56
C ALA A 135 -17.60 5.60 -11.43
N THR A 136 -16.57 5.99 -10.65
CA THR A 136 -16.05 5.17 -9.55
C THR A 136 -16.69 5.48 -8.20
N LYS A 137 -17.46 6.57 -8.10
CA LYS A 137 -18.09 7.02 -6.84
C LYS A 137 -19.01 5.95 -6.25
N ASP A 138 -19.75 5.25 -7.10
CA ASP A 138 -20.73 4.24 -6.68
C ASP A 138 -20.07 3.03 -5.99
N PHE A 139 -18.77 2.85 -6.19
CA PHE A 139 -17.99 1.75 -5.59
C PHE A 139 -17.26 2.15 -4.31
N ILE A 140 -17.33 3.42 -3.88
CA ILE A 140 -16.62 3.90 -2.68
C ILE A 140 -17.03 3.07 -1.46
N GLN A 141 -18.33 2.96 -1.19
CA GLN A 141 -18.83 2.28 0.01
C GLN A 141 -18.46 0.80 0.02
N GLU A 142 -18.60 0.12 -1.12
CA GLU A 142 -18.22 -1.29 -1.25
C GLU A 142 -16.72 -1.49 -0.98
N MET A 143 -15.87 -0.73 -1.68
CA MET A 143 -14.43 -0.96 -1.65
C MET A 143 -13.80 -0.50 -0.34
N THR A 144 -14.22 0.64 0.21
CA THR A 144 -13.78 1.08 1.55
C THR A 144 -14.31 0.16 2.65
N GLY A 145 -15.53 -0.36 2.51
CA GLY A 145 -16.11 -1.36 3.41
C GLY A 145 -15.26 -2.64 3.51
N ARG A 146 -14.74 -3.11 2.38
CA ARG A 146 -13.82 -4.26 2.34
C ARG A 146 -12.52 -4.03 3.11
N ILE A 147 -11.95 -2.84 3.01
CA ILE A 147 -10.70 -2.49 3.70
C ILE A 147 -10.93 -2.31 5.21
N THR A 148 -11.97 -1.57 5.58
CA THR A 148 -12.32 -1.33 6.99
C THR A 148 -12.70 -2.63 7.72
N ALA A 149 -13.30 -3.61 7.01
CA ALA A 149 -13.56 -4.94 7.56
C ALA A 149 -12.28 -5.73 7.92
N MET A 150 -11.11 -5.35 7.39
CA MET A 150 -9.80 -5.89 7.79
C MET A 150 -9.19 -5.16 9.00
N GLY A 151 -9.85 -4.11 9.51
CA GLY A 151 -9.30 -3.23 10.54
C GLY A 151 -8.24 -2.26 10.01
N LEU A 152 -8.23 -1.98 8.70
CA LEU A 152 -7.28 -1.07 8.06
C LEU A 152 -7.99 0.19 7.54
N ASP A 153 -7.21 1.27 7.41
CA ASP A 153 -7.70 2.53 6.87
C ASP A 153 -7.68 2.53 5.35
N ALA A 154 -8.81 2.89 4.74
CA ALA A 154 -8.92 3.09 3.30
C ALA A 154 -8.71 4.56 2.93
N LYS A 155 -7.81 4.84 1.99
CA LYS A 155 -7.68 6.17 1.37
C LYS A 155 -8.14 6.13 -0.08
N ILE A 156 -8.96 7.11 -0.46
CA ILE A 156 -9.45 7.31 -1.83
C ILE A 156 -8.91 8.63 -2.37
N LYS A 157 -8.98 8.88 -3.68
CA LYS A 157 -8.58 10.17 -4.27
C LYS A 157 -9.50 11.32 -3.77
N PRO A 158 -8.97 12.53 -3.50
CA PRO A 158 -7.58 12.93 -3.70
C PRO A 158 -6.64 12.46 -2.58
N ASP A 159 -7.14 12.05 -1.41
CA ASP A 159 -6.34 11.73 -0.22
C ASP A 159 -5.32 10.60 -0.42
N ALA A 160 -5.58 9.62 -1.28
CA ALA A 160 -4.59 8.63 -1.70
C ALA A 160 -3.43 9.23 -2.52
N TYR A 161 -3.69 10.32 -3.25
CA TYR A 161 -2.69 11.11 -3.97
C TYR A 161 -2.04 12.15 -3.05
N THR A 162 -2.82 12.73 -2.13
CA THR A 162 -2.32 13.69 -1.14
C THR A 162 -1.53 13.01 -0.03
N ALA A 163 -1.72 11.76 0.37
CA ALA A 163 -0.83 11.10 1.35
C ALA A 163 0.66 11.14 0.92
N PHE A 164 0.91 11.21 -0.40
CA PHE A 164 2.23 11.46 -0.99
C PHE A 164 2.73 12.92 -0.83
N CYS A 165 1.83 13.89 -0.67
CA CYS A 165 2.08 15.34 -0.52
C CYS A 165 1.72 15.95 0.88
N TYR A 166 0.95 15.26 1.71
CA TYR A 166 0.17 15.78 2.85
C TYR A 166 0.84 15.49 4.20
N ALA A 167 1.88 14.67 4.20
CA ALA A 167 2.82 14.54 5.31
C ALA A 167 3.48 15.89 5.73
N ASN A 168 3.16 16.99 5.04
CA ASN A 168 3.63 18.35 5.29
C ASN A 168 2.61 19.25 6.04
N ARG A 169 1.41 18.77 6.44
CA ARG A 169 0.35 19.67 6.98
C ARG A 169 -0.06 19.45 8.45
N TYR A 170 0.36 18.38 9.10
CA TYR A 170 0.04 18.15 10.52
C TYR A 170 1.28 18.08 11.43
N THR A 171 2.32 18.83 11.08
CA THR A 171 3.21 19.45 12.07
C THR A 171 2.47 20.61 12.73
N LYS A 172 1.84 20.33 13.87
CA LYS A 172 1.91 21.25 14.99
C LYS A 172 2.78 20.62 16.06
#